data_AF-A0A7S1VPB1-F1
#
_entry.id   AF-A0A7S1VPB1-F1
#
_cell.length_a   1.000
_cell.length_b   1.000
_cell.length_c   1.000
_cell.angle_alpha   90.00
_cell.angle_beta   90.00
_cell.angle_gamma   90.00
#
_symmetry.space_group_name_H-M   'P 1'
#
loop_
_entity.id
_entity.type
_entity.pdbx_description
1 polymer ?
#
loop_
_entity_poly.entity_id
_entity_poly.type
_entity_poly.pdbx_seq_one_letter_code
_entity_poly.pdbx_strand_id
1 'polypeptide(L)'
;VAASAVRTRVPYQLPWHYLPARLTGGASLVEQHGGANHGATALLVRVTFSDFDNVSTTLRVAPTATADEVIRSALRKHAKDDVDEQQFVLKLATGNEYVADGRTPLQRVRAVHQRLLLRSPATPVVAFVAMRRSSVGDLSAKAVQMDRAAAAYSWEFVRAAASSLHTVNHVSAFDATGLHEVPLVLRVLSVDGLTLPEAVTSVTVECALVLGTARPLATRYAEPVAVGGDVEASLTWRTWLDLGIMLPVAAPESLLLLTLVGYTKQDVELRLAAAAFAITDWARCLRTGRFRLRLFERDVELAAERGIEIEEEVPASAEGPSIFLELPVYPEPVFYPLPREDRVDRGTPSRPASGGVSSDGDNDDLAELRRHLGPASLVGAPAPVLWRQRREALALGGPSALSLVVRAAPWAEPGVADEVRFLTANLAKAVLPASAALALLSGGAGDAFVRQTAAFRIAELADDELLLVLPQLVWSLRFEPDVCAPLALLLVTRAAQSPRLVGTRLAWQLRVAIESCESPGSVLARRFVLLLLAVLANAGDRLVTCLREQLAFVSALTDVCQHVAPLRASERTLVARQLLSERRLRTPRFLPVDPRLDLGPMHL
;
A
#
# COMPACT_ATOMS: atom_id res chain seq x y z
N VAL A 1 -27.13 -2.91 -0.82
CA VAL A 1 -27.49 -1.85 0.16
C VAL A 1 -26.29 -0.95 0.50
N ALA A 2 -25.08 -1.48 0.74
CA ALA A 2 -23.85 -0.68 0.97
C ALA A 2 -23.38 0.19 -0.22
N ALA A 3 -23.74 -0.14 -1.46
CA ALA A 3 -23.40 0.65 -2.65
C ALA A 3 -24.16 2.00 -2.76
N SER A 4 -25.18 2.26 -1.93
CA SER A 4 -26.00 3.47 -2.01
C SER A 4 -25.55 4.62 -1.10
N ALA A 5 -24.60 4.38 -0.19
CA ALA A 5 -24.18 5.38 0.81
C ALA A 5 -22.95 6.22 0.41
N VAL A 6 -22.24 5.87 -0.68
CA VAL A 6 -21.02 6.58 -1.10
C VAL A 6 -21.33 7.47 -2.31
N ARG A 7 -22.08 8.55 -2.07
CA ARG A 7 -22.04 9.74 -2.92
C ARG A 7 -21.52 10.90 -2.08
N THR A 8 -20.23 10.83 -1.74
CA THR A 8 -19.52 11.97 -1.18
C THR A 8 -18.77 12.69 -2.29
N ARG A 9 -19.00 14.00 -2.38
CA ARG A 9 -18.40 14.88 -3.40
C ARG A 9 -16.90 15.00 -3.12
N VAL A 10 -16.10 14.70 -4.14
CA VAL A 10 -14.63 14.64 -4.07
C VAL A 10 -14.05 16.07 -4.07
N PRO A 11 -13.14 16.42 -3.11
CA PRO A 11 -12.72 17.80 -2.84
C PRO A 11 -12.01 18.55 -3.97
N TYR A 12 -11.31 17.87 -4.87
CA TYR A 12 -10.56 18.49 -5.95
C TYR A 12 -10.38 17.43 -7.02
N GLN A 13 -11.11 17.54 -8.12
CA GLN A 13 -10.67 16.89 -9.36
C GLN A 13 -9.76 17.89 -10.05
N LEU A 14 -8.49 17.55 -10.25
CA LEU A 14 -7.71 18.24 -11.26
C LEU A 14 -8.51 18.22 -12.56
N PRO A 15 -8.60 19.34 -13.30
CA PRO A 15 -9.24 19.33 -14.60
C PRO A 15 -8.69 18.15 -15.40
N TRP A 16 -9.55 17.38 -16.07
CA TRP A 16 -9.18 16.14 -16.79
C TRP A 16 -7.95 16.30 -17.71
N HIS A 17 -7.74 17.52 -18.21
CA HIS A 17 -6.66 17.88 -19.13
C HIS A 17 -5.39 18.39 -18.44
N TYR A 18 -5.43 18.63 -17.14
CA TYR A 18 -4.34 19.16 -16.35
C TYR A 18 -3.57 18.03 -15.68
N LEU A 19 -2.31 17.86 -16.06
CA LEU A 19 -1.40 16.91 -15.43
C LEU A 19 -0.16 17.67 -14.98
N PRO A 20 0.19 17.63 -13.69
CA PRO A 20 1.37 18.33 -13.20
C PRO A 20 2.63 17.76 -13.88
N ALA A 21 3.53 18.67 -14.25
CA ALA A 21 4.84 18.34 -14.79
C ALA A 21 5.67 17.60 -13.75
N ARG A 22 6.46 16.62 -14.21
CA ARG A 22 7.32 15.85 -13.31
C ARG A 22 8.39 16.73 -12.69
N LEU A 23 8.48 16.74 -11.37
CA LEU A 23 9.55 17.43 -10.65
C LEU A 23 10.63 16.46 -10.19
N THR A 24 11.89 16.91 -10.16
CA THR A 24 13.00 16.16 -9.57
C THR A 24 13.01 16.34 -8.05
N GLY A 25 13.18 15.25 -7.30
CA GLY A 25 13.36 15.26 -5.85
C GLY A 25 14.79 15.69 -5.45
N GLY A 26 14.89 16.55 -4.43
CA GLY A 26 16.16 17.11 -3.94
C GLY A 26 16.36 18.59 -4.29
N ALA A 27 17.12 19.29 -3.45
CA ALA A 27 17.60 20.64 -3.71
C ALA A 27 18.47 20.67 -4.98
N SER A 28 18.48 21.84 -5.62
CA SER A 28 19.20 22.29 -6.83
C SER A 28 20.21 21.31 -7.46
N LEU A 29 20.29 21.27 -8.80
CA LEU A 29 21.37 20.63 -9.59
C LEU A 29 22.79 20.89 -9.05
N VAL A 30 22.95 21.99 -8.33
CA VAL A 30 24.17 22.45 -7.65
C VAL A 30 24.60 21.54 -6.49
N GLU A 31 23.68 20.92 -5.74
CA GLU A 31 24.03 20.13 -4.54
C GLU A 31 24.38 18.67 -4.85
N GLN A 32 23.72 18.04 -5.83
CA GLN A 32 23.94 16.62 -6.14
C GLN A 32 25.24 16.34 -6.91
N HIS A 33 25.85 17.34 -7.54
CA HIS A 33 27.03 17.17 -8.41
C HIS A 33 28.31 17.81 -7.85
N GLY A 34 28.39 18.00 -6.53
CA GLY A 34 29.63 18.24 -5.78
C GLY A 34 30.67 19.15 -6.46
N GLY A 35 30.65 20.44 -6.13
CA GLY A 35 31.88 21.24 -6.15
C GLY A 35 32.46 21.57 -7.54
N ALA A 36 31.65 21.66 -8.57
CA ALA A 36 32.14 22.21 -9.82
C ALA A 36 31.19 23.27 -10.39
N ASN A 37 31.73 24.47 -10.59
CA ASN A 37 31.20 25.48 -11.50
C ASN A 37 31.00 24.84 -12.89
N HIS A 38 29.86 24.20 -13.09
CA HIS A 38 29.55 23.40 -14.27
C HIS A 38 28.40 24.02 -15.06
N GLY A 39 28.58 25.28 -15.45
CA GLY A 39 28.66 25.65 -16.86
C GLY A 39 27.45 25.42 -17.78
N ALA A 40 26.23 25.22 -17.30
CA ALA A 40 25.05 25.52 -18.11
C ALA A 40 24.69 27.01 -17.93
N THR A 41 25.48 27.91 -18.52
CA THR A 41 25.32 29.37 -18.35
C THR A 41 23.99 29.91 -18.86
N ALA A 42 23.26 29.13 -19.67
CA ALA A 42 21.86 29.41 -19.99
C ALA A 42 21.13 28.19 -20.58
N LEU A 43 19.83 28.11 -20.29
CA LEU A 43 18.85 27.24 -20.93
C LEU A 43 18.21 27.97 -22.12
N LEU A 44 18.15 27.32 -23.28
CA LEU A 44 17.36 27.83 -24.40
C LEU A 44 15.94 27.30 -24.29
N VAL A 45 14.97 28.19 -24.16
CA VAL A 45 13.55 27.85 -24.01
C VAL A 45 12.76 28.46 -25.15
N ARG A 46 11.97 27.64 -25.86
CA ARG A 46 11.01 28.12 -26.85
C ARG A 46 9.63 28.18 -26.23
N VAL A 47 9.03 29.35 -26.16
CA VAL A 47 7.65 29.54 -25.66
C VAL A 47 6.75 29.90 -26.83
N THR A 48 5.70 29.13 -27.04
CA THR A 48 4.68 29.36 -28.08
C THR A 48 3.38 29.75 -27.41
N PHE A 49 2.80 30.90 -27.75
CA PHE A 49 1.53 31.32 -27.16
C PHE A 49 0.36 30.83 -27.99
N SER A 50 -0.54 30.09 -27.34
CA SER A 50 -1.76 29.57 -28.00
C SER A 50 -2.75 30.68 -28.40
N ASP A 51 -2.79 31.80 -27.67
CA ASP A 51 -3.74 32.89 -27.92
C ASP A 51 -3.25 33.94 -28.94
N PHE A 52 -1.97 33.91 -29.31
CA PHE A 52 -1.35 34.87 -30.23
C PHE A 52 -0.92 34.17 -31.52
N ASP A 53 -1.84 33.56 -32.25
CA ASP A 53 -1.59 32.89 -33.55
C ASP A 53 -0.43 31.88 -33.56
N ASN A 54 -0.19 31.18 -32.45
CA ASN A 54 0.96 30.28 -32.26
C ASN A 54 2.33 30.93 -32.50
N VAL A 55 2.46 32.22 -32.18
CA VAL A 55 3.74 32.93 -32.23
C VAL A 55 4.70 32.30 -31.21
N SER A 56 5.90 31.94 -31.69
CA SER A 56 6.94 31.28 -30.90
C SER A 56 8.14 32.20 -30.65
N THR A 57 8.67 32.14 -29.43
CA THR A 57 9.80 32.96 -28.98
C THR A 57 10.86 32.06 -28.43
N THR A 58 12.10 32.25 -28.85
CA THR A 58 13.23 31.58 -28.21
C THR A 58 13.90 32.54 -27.23
N LEU A 59 14.03 32.09 -25.98
CA LEU A 59 14.61 32.83 -24.86
C LEU A 59 15.84 32.11 -24.34
N ARG A 60 16.84 32.88 -23.94
CA ARG A 60 18.01 32.40 -23.21
C ARG A 60 17.79 32.77 -21.74
N VAL A 61 17.52 31.79 -20.88
CA VAL A 61 17.16 32.00 -19.47
C VAL A 61 18.09 31.24 -18.55
N ALA A 62 18.23 31.68 -17.29
CA ALA A 62 18.95 30.92 -16.29
C ALA A 62 18.21 29.59 -15.99
N PRO A 63 18.89 28.48 -15.70
CA PRO A 63 18.23 27.23 -15.30
C PRO A 63 17.38 27.36 -14.04
N THR A 64 17.74 28.29 -13.14
CA THR A 64 17.02 28.65 -11.92
C THR A 64 15.79 29.54 -12.17
N ALA A 65 15.60 30.05 -13.41
CA ALA A 65 14.47 30.91 -13.73
C ALA A 65 13.14 30.18 -13.48
N THR A 66 12.19 30.93 -12.93
CA THR A 66 10.86 30.42 -12.62
C THR A 66 9.97 30.42 -13.86
N ALA A 67 8.90 29.62 -13.85
CA ALA A 67 7.95 29.59 -14.97
C ALA A 67 7.35 30.97 -15.26
N ASP A 68 7.01 31.74 -14.21
CA ASP A 68 6.48 33.10 -14.33
C ASP A 68 7.50 34.07 -14.94
N GLU A 69 8.78 33.98 -14.56
CA GLU A 69 9.84 34.80 -15.17
C GLU A 69 10.02 34.52 -16.67
N VAL A 70 9.88 33.25 -17.07
CA VAL A 70 9.95 32.84 -18.47
C VAL A 70 8.73 33.33 -19.25
N ILE A 71 7.53 33.24 -18.69
CA ILE A 71 6.31 33.79 -19.29
C ILE A 71 6.46 35.30 -19.45
N ARG A 72 6.84 36.02 -18.39
CA ARG A 72 7.02 37.49 -18.39
C ARG A 72 8.05 37.91 -19.45
N SER A 73 9.16 37.19 -19.56
CA SER A 73 10.20 37.45 -20.56
C SER A 73 9.73 37.18 -21.99
N ALA A 74 8.82 36.22 -22.18
CA ALA A 74 8.22 35.91 -23.48
C ALA A 74 7.15 36.95 -23.87
N LEU A 75 6.32 37.38 -22.91
CA LEU A 75 5.29 38.41 -23.09
C LEU A 75 5.89 39.76 -23.47
N ARG A 76 6.98 40.19 -22.82
CA ARG A 76 7.70 41.44 -23.18
C ARG A 76 8.17 41.53 -24.63
N LYS A 77 8.32 40.38 -25.32
CA LYS A 77 8.73 40.34 -26.74
C LYS A 77 7.55 40.41 -27.71
N HIS A 78 6.32 40.14 -27.27
CA HIS A 78 5.16 39.96 -28.15
C HIS A 78 3.91 40.78 -27.78
N ALA A 79 3.76 41.18 -26.53
CA ALA A 79 2.62 41.93 -26.02
C ALA A 79 3.03 43.36 -25.62
N LYS A 80 2.08 44.31 -25.73
CA LYS A 80 2.17 45.63 -25.06
C LYS A 80 2.12 45.41 -23.54
N ASP A 81 2.72 46.31 -22.77
CA ASP A 81 3.10 46.20 -21.34
C ASP A 81 2.03 45.83 -20.29
N ASP A 82 0.83 45.35 -20.67
CA ASP A 82 -0.36 45.27 -19.80
C ASP A 82 -0.96 43.84 -19.64
N VAL A 83 -0.21 42.79 -19.99
CA VAL A 83 -0.66 41.39 -19.85
C VAL A 83 0.03 40.73 -18.66
N ASP A 84 -0.75 40.33 -17.65
CA ASP A 84 -0.28 39.67 -16.43
C ASP A 84 0.17 38.22 -16.71
N GLU A 85 1.43 37.90 -16.38
CA GLU A 85 1.99 36.55 -16.50
C GLU A 85 1.21 35.49 -15.70
N GLN A 86 0.54 35.86 -14.61
CA GLN A 86 -0.22 34.93 -13.77
C GLN A 86 -1.45 34.36 -14.48
N GLN A 87 -1.89 34.97 -15.58
CA GLN A 87 -2.99 34.47 -16.39
C GLN A 87 -2.60 33.26 -17.24
N PHE A 88 -1.30 32.95 -17.36
CA PHE A 88 -0.80 31.86 -18.17
C PHE A 88 -0.26 30.69 -17.33
N VAL A 89 -0.14 29.54 -17.98
CA VAL A 89 0.54 28.35 -17.48
C VAL A 89 1.39 27.77 -18.60
N LEU A 90 2.57 27.25 -18.26
CA LEU A 90 3.45 26.58 -19.22
C LEU A 90 3.05 25.10 -19.35
N LYS A 91 2.77 24.67 -20.57
CA LYS A 91 2.62 23.26 -20.94
C LYS A 91 3.84 22.81 -21.72
N LEU A 92 4.39 21.63 -21.45
CA LEU A 92 5.45 21.04 -22.26
C LEU A 92 4.93 20.72 -23.66
N ALA A 93 5.64 21.11 -24.72
CA ALA A 93 5.18 20.87 -26.10
C ALA A 93 5.13 19.37 -26.47
N THR A 94 5.88 18.53 -25.75
CA THR A 94 6.00 17.08 -26.03
C THR A 94 4.91 16.23 -25.38
N GLY A 95 4.01 16.80 -24.57
CA GLY A 95 2.99 16.03 -23.86
C GLY A 95 1.96 16.90 -23.14
N ASN A 96 1.14 16.28 -22.30
CA ASN A 96 0.12 16.98 -21.52
C ASN A 96 0.58 17.39 -20.12
N GLU A 97 1.85 17.76 -19.96
CA GLU A 97 2.43 18.15 -18.67
C GLU A 97 2.43 19.68 -18.48
N TYR A 98 2.01 20.14 -17.31
CA TYR A 98 1.83 21.55 -16.97
C TYR A 98 2.69 21.96 -15.78
N VAL A 99 3.42 23.05 -15.90
CA VAL A 99 4.12 23.67 -14.78
C VAL A 99 3.13 24.53 -14.01
N ALA A 100 2.51 23.89 -13.02
CA ALA A 100 1.42 24.39 -12.20
C ALA A 100 1.73 25.68 -11.43
N ASP A 101 2.84 25.62 -10.71
CA ASP A 101 3.30 26.69 -9.84
C ASP A 101 4.29 27.55 -10.61
N GLY A 102 3.89 28.81 -10.80
CA GLY A 102 4.67 29.84 -11.45
C GLY A 102 6.05 30.05 -10.83
N ARG A 103 6.21 29.71 -9.54
CA ARG A 103 7.46 29.83 -8.77
C ARG A 103 8.38 28.63 -8.93
N THR A 104 7.95 27.57 -9.61
CA THR A 104 8.79 26.38 -9.79
C THR A 104 9.99 26.72 -10.69
N PRO A 105 11.24 26.54 -10.23
CA PRO A 105 12.41 26.70 -11.07
C PRO A 105 12.39 25.67 -12.21
N LEU A 106 12.63 26.11 -13.45
CA LEU A 106 12.56 25.22 -14.62
C LEU A 106 13.52 24.03 -14.52
N GLN A 107 14.69 24.20 -13.90
CA GLN A 107 15.63 23.11 -13.65
C GLN A 107 15.08 21.94 -12.82
N ARG A 108 13.99 22.15 -12.06
CA ARG A 108 13.32 21.08 -11.31
C ARG A 108 12.36 20.28 -12.19
N VAL A 109 11.93 20.82 -13.32
CA VAL A 109 11.10 20.07 -14.27
C VAL A 109 11.95 18.98 -14.89
N ARG A 110 11.57 17.71 -14.71
CA ARG A 110 12.36 16.53 -15.10
C ARG A 110 12.77 16.56 -16.57
N ALA A 111 11.88 16.99 -17.47
CA ALA A 111 12.20 17.13 -18.90
C ALA A 111 13.32 18.15 -19.14
N VAL A 112 13.33 19.27 -18.41
CA VAL A 112 14.40 20.28 -18.47
C VAL A 112 15.67 19.72 -17.82
N HIS A 113 15.55 19.11 -16.64
CA HIS A 113 16.67 18.52 -15.90
C HIS A 113 17.41 17.46 -16.71
N GLN A 114 16.69 16.50 -17.32
CA GLN A 114 17.27 15.47 -18.18
C GLN A 114 17.99 16.08 -19.38
N ARG A 115 17.44 17.14 -19.97
CA ARG A 115 18.07 17.86 -21.08
C ARG A 115 19.34 18.58 -20.66
N LEU A 116 19.39 19.12 -19.44
CA LEU A 116 20.61 19.71 -18.87
C LEU A 116 21.70 18.66 -18.63
N LEU A 117 21.33 17.45 -18.19
CA LEU A 117 22.27 16.34 -17.96
C LEU A 117 22.86 15.77 -19.27
N LEU A 118 22.07 15.67 -20.33
CA LEU A 118 22.47 15.01 -21.58
C LEU A 118 23.51 15.78 -22.43
N ARG A 119 23.94 16.98 -22.01
CA ARG A 119 25.00 17.83 -22.64
C ARG A 119 25.23 17.59 -24.15
N SER A 120 24.19 17.69 -24.96
CA SER A 120 24.34 17.59 -26.42
C SER A 120 25.00 18.88 -26.93
N PRO A 121 25.99 18.81 -27.85
CA PRO A 121 26.69 20.00 -28.37
C PRO A 121 25.79 20.98 -29.14
N ALA A 122 24.61 20.53 -29.57
CA ALA A 122 23.51 21.41 -29.96
C ALA A 122 22.65 21.68 -28.72
N THR A 123 22.70 22.88 -28.14
CA THR A 123 21.85 23.28 -26.99
C THR A 123 20.39 22.90 -27.27
N PRO A 124 19.83 21.86 -26.62
CA PRO A 124 18.51 21.38 -26.98
C PRO A 124 17.48 22.34 -26.42
N VAL A 125 16.76 23.01 -27.32
CA VAL A 125 15.70 23.96 -26.97
C VAL A 125 14.56 23.20 -26.29
N VAL A 126 14.23 23.56 -25.05
CA VAL A 126 13.02 23.02 -24.40
C VAL A 126 11.84 23.85 -24.86
N ALA A 127 10.87 23.20 -25.52
CA ALA A 127 9.69 23.86 -26.03
C ALA A 127 8.52 23.78 -25.05
N PHE A 128 7.95 24.94 -24.72
CA PHE A 128 6.71 25.09 -23.97
C PHE A 128 5.65 25.79 -24.82
N VAL A 129 4.41 25.51 -24.49
CA VAL A 129 3.23 26.23 -24.97
C VAL A 129 2.66 26.99 -23.78
N ALA A 130 2.60 28.32 -23.87
CA ALA A 130 1.91 29.15 -22.90
C ALA A 130 0.42 29.15 -23.22
N MET A 131 -0.39 28.74 -22.25
CA MET A 131 -1.84 28.68 -22.37
C MET A 131 -2.50 29.49 -21.26
N ARG A 132 -3.61 30.15 -21.55
CA ARG A 132 -4.41 30.81 -20.53
C ARG A 132 -4.93 29.81 -19.50
N ARG A 133 -4.86 30.18 -18.23
CA ARG A 133 -5.42 29.37 -17.13
C ARG A 133 -6.93 29.14 -17.28
N SER A 134 -7.65 30.07 -17.91
CA SER A 134 -9.08 29.93 -18.22
C SER A 134 -9.36 28.88 -19.31
N SER A 135 -8.47 28.68 -20.29
CA SER A 135 -8.67 27.72 -21.39
C SER A 135 -8.32 26.28 -21.00
N VAL A 136 -7.51 26.10 -19.95
CA VAL A 136 -7.21 24.78 -19.36
C VAL A 136 -8.34 24.29 -18.44
N GLY A 137 -9.36 25.14 -18.21
CA GLY A 137 -10.49 24.95 -17.30
C GLY A 137 -10.13 25.46 -15.91
N ASP A 138 -10.87 26.47 -15.40
CA ASP A 138 -10.74 27.16 -14.10
C ASP A 138 -9.64 26.60 -13.16
N LEU A 139 -8.37 26.88 -13.48
CA LEU A 139 -7.23 26.53 -12.62
C LEU A 139 -7.11 27.49 -11.42
N SER A 140 -7.87 28.58 -11.42
CA SER A 140 -8.01 29.50 -10.29
C SER A 140 -9.46 29.52 -9.81
N ALA A 141 -9.68 29.05 -8.59
CA ALA A 141 -10.82 29.43 -7.75
C ALA A 141 -12.23 28.94 -8.12
N LYS A 142 -12.39 27.62 -8.31
CA LYS A 142 -13.60 26.92 -7.80
C LYS A 142 -13.20 25.83 -6.81
N ALA A 143 -12.74 26.28 -5.66
CA ALA A 143 -12.86 25.49 -4.44
C ALA A 143 -14.36 25.32 -4.16
N VAL A 144 -14.91 24.13 -4.41
CA VAL A 144 -16.06 23.69 -3.63
C VAL A 144 -15.48 23.05 -2.38
N GLN A 145 -15.70 23.71 -1.27
CA GLN A 145 -15.18 23.40 0.04
C GLN A 145 -15.44 21.93 0.39
N MET A 146 -14.37 21.14 0.51
CA MET A 146 -14.31 20.11 1.54
C MET A 146 -13.25 20.57 2.53
N ASP A 147 -13.69 20.67 3.77
CA ASP A 147 -12.88 20.98 4.91
C ASP A 147 -11.69 20.00 5.02
N ARG A 148 -10.72 20.31 5.88
CA ARG A 148 -9.56 19.45 6.25
C ARG A 148 -9.94 18.00 6.64
N ALA A 149 -11.23 17.70 6.68
CA ALA A 149 -11.84 16.41 6.90
C ALA A 149 -11.39 15.30 5.94
N ALA A 150 -10.96 15.49 4.68
CA ALA A 150 -10.58 14.34 3.83
C ALA A 150 -9.37 13.53 4.37
N ALA A 151 -8.46 14.18 5.09
CA ALA A 151 -7.42 13.52 5.87
C ALA A 151 -7.95 13.03 7.24
N ALA A 152 -8.99 13.66 7.78
CA ALA A 152 -9.70 13.21 8.99
C ALA A 152 -10.70 12.05 8.72
N TYR A 153 -11.07 11.81 7.46
CA TYR A 153 -12.14 10.90 7.03
C TYR A 153 -11.72 9.43 7.08
N SER A 154 -10.45 9.11 7.35
CA SER A 154 -10.09 7.72 7.65
C SER A 154 -10.48 7.32 9.08
N TRP A 155 -10.59 8.29 10.00
CA TRP A 155 -10.75 7.98 11.42
C TRP A 155 -12.00 8.56 12.04
N GLU A 156 -12.49 9.74 11.67
CA GLU A 156 -13.76 10.27 12.18
C GLU A 156 -14.97 9.54 11.57
N PHE A 157 -14.88 9.09 10.32
CA PHE A 157 -15.91 8.24 9.70
C PHE A 157 -15.90 6.83 10.28
N VAL A 158 -14.73 6.23 10.48
CA VAL A 158 -14.59 4.94 11.19
C VAL A 158 -15.02 5.10 12.64
N ARG A 159 -14.66 6.21 13.32
CA ARG A 159 -15.17 6.56 14.66
C ARG A 159 -16.68 6.72 14.62
N ALA A 160 -17.27 7.42 13.66
CA ALA A 160 -18.71 7.66 13.61
C ALA A 160 -19.49 6.38 13.30
N ALA A 161 -18.97 5.53 12.40
CA ALA A 161 -19.50 4.21 12.11
C ALA A 161 -19.35 3.26 13.32
N ALA A 162 -18.19 3.24 13.97
CA ALA A 162 -17.95 2.51 15.22
C ALA A 162 -18.79 3.07 16.38
N SER A 163 -19.00 4.40 16.42
CA SER A 163 -19.83 5.08 17.42
C SER A 163 -21.30 4.79 17.20
N SER A 164 -21.73 4.58 15.96
CA SER A 164 -23.09 4.09 15.66
C SER A 164 -23.28 2.61 16.00
N LEU A 165 -22.20 1.83 16.09
CA LEU A 165 -22.22 0.46 16.63
C LEU A 165 -22.24 0.42 18.17
N HIS A 166 -21.84 1.51 18.85
CA HIS A 166 -21.91 1.66 20.32
C HIS A 166 -23.35 1.73 20.88
N THR A 167 -24.40 1.59 20.05
CA THR A 167 -25.78 1.42 20.52
C THR A 167 -26.04 0.05 21.13
N VAL A 168 -25.12 -0.91 20.97
CA VAL A 168 -25.18 -2.24 21.59
C VAL A 168 -24.33 -2.23 22.87
N ASN A 169 -24.87 -2.75 23.98
CA ASN A 169 -24.08 -2.97 25.19
C ASN A 169 -22.88 -3.88 24.86
N HIS A 170 -21.66 -3.43 25.17
CA HIS A 170 -20.43 -4.13 24.85
C HIS A 170 -19.42 -3.97 26.00
N VAL A 171 -18.53 -4.96 26.13
CA VAL A 171 -17.42 -4.91 27.10
C VAL A 171 -16.14 -4.66 26.33
N SER A 172 -15.36 -3.68 26.79
CA SER A 172 -14.04 -3.39 26.23
C SER A 172 -13.04 -4.48 26.63
N ALA A 173 -12.31 -5.01 25.67
CA ALA A 173 -11.22 -5.96 25.90
C ALA A 173 -10.11 -5.39 26.78
N PHE A 174 -9.99 -4.06 26.90
CA PHE A 174 -8.97 -3.40 27.73
C PHE A 174 -9.51 -2.82 29.04
N ASP A 175 -10.82 -2.80 29.29
CA ASP A 175 -11.38 -2.23 30.53
C ASP A 175 -11.48 -3.27 31.65
N ALA A 176 -11.40 -2.78 32.89
CA ALA A 176 -11.06 -3.51 34.12
C ALA A 176 -12.05 -4.59 34.59
N THR A 177 -13.14 -4.86 33.88
CA THR A 177 -14.16 -5.81 34.31
C THR A 177 -13.80 -7.22 33.88
N GLY A 178 -12.90 -7.87 34.62
CA GLY A 178 -12.69 -9.32 34.61
C GLY A 178 -12.02 -9.96 33.40
N LEU A 179 -11.91 -9.26 32.25
CA LEU A 179 -11.30 -9.81 31.02
C LEU A 179 -9.76 -9.75 31.00
N HIS A 180 -9.13 -9.03 31.94
CA HIS A 180 -7.66 -8.88 31.98
C HIS A 180 -6.90 -10.18 32.21
N GLU A 181 -7.54 -11.12 32.90
CA GLU A 181 -6.99 -12.44 33.21
C GLU A 181 -7.61 -13.55 32.35
N VAL A 182 -8.40 -13.20 31.33
CA VAL A 182 -9.03 -14.19 30.47
C VAL A 182 -8.06 -14.57 29.36
N PRO A 183 -7.64 -15.85 29.30
CA PRO A 183 -6.78 -16.32 28.22
C PRO A 183 -7.56 -16.38 26.90
N LEU A 184 -6.84 -16.11 25.81
CA LEU A 184 -7.34 -16.40 24.47
C LEU A 184 -7.28 -17.91 24.25
N VAL A 185 -8.45 -18.53 24.24
CA VAL A 185 -8.62 -19.96 24.03
C VAL A 185 -9.42 -20.23 22.77
N LEU A 186 -9.19 -21.39 22.15
CA LEU A 186 -9.98 -21.88 21.03
C LEU A 186 -10.19 -23.39 21.15
N ARG A 187 -11.22 -23.91 20.52
CA ARG A 187 -11.45 -25.34 20.41
C ARG A 187 -11.48 -25.74 18.95
N VAL A 188 -10.54 -26.59 18.54
CA VAL A 188 -10.64 -27.28 17.26
C VAL A 188 -11.67 -28.41 17.41
N LEU A 189 -12.63 -28.50 16.49
CA LEU A 189 -13.73 -29.47 16.54
C LEU A 189 -13.48 -30.65 15.61
N SER A 190 -13.32 -30.38 14.32
CA SER A 190 -13.08 -31.42 13.32
C SER A 190 -12.44 -30.89 12.06
N VAL A 191 -11.87 -31.80 11.27
CA VAL A 191 -11.44 -31.56 9.90
C VAL A 191 -12.11 -32.59 9.01
N ASP A 192 -12.78 -32.10 7.97
CA ASP A 192 -13.54 -32.91 7.03
C ASP A 192 -13.03 -32.71 5.59
N GLY A 193 -13.16 -33.75 4.76
CA GLY A 193 -12.89 -33.66 3.32
C GLY A 193 -11.42 -33.52 2.93
N LEU A 194 -10.48 -33.87 3.83
CA LEU A 194 -9.05 -33.86 3.56
C LEU A 194 -8.56 -35.26 3.16
N THR A 195 -7.87 -35.35 2.03
CA THR A 195 -7.19 -36.59 1.61
C THR A 195 -5.81 -36.67 2.23
N LEU A 196 -5.59 -37.68 3.08
CA LEU A 196 -4.31 -37.88 3.76
C LEU A 196 -3.37 -38.77 2.95
N PRO A 197 -2.06 -38.46 2.88
CA PRO A 197 -1.07 -39.38 2.31
C PRO A 197 -0.99 -40.69 3.11
N GLU A 198 -0.83 -41.83 2.43
CA GLU A 198 -0.76 -43.17 3.07
C GLU A 198 0.35 -43.31 4.12
N ALA A 199 1.39 -42.47 4.05
CA ALA A 199 2.50 -42.47 4.99
C ALA A 199 2.17 -41.85 6.36
N VAL A 200 1.07 -41.09 6.46
CA VAL A 200 0.68 -40.35 7.68
C VAL A 200 0.01 -41.30 8.68
N THR A 201 0.56 -41.39 9.88
CA THR A 201 0.06 -42.23 10.98
C THR A 201 -0.74 -41.47 12.01
N SER A 202 -0.43 -40.18 12.22
CA SER A 202 -1.18 -39.31 13.12
C SER A 202 -1.18 -37.88 12.60
N VAL A 203 -2.20 -37.12 12.98
CA VAL A 203 -2.38 -35.72 12.57
C VAL A 203 -2.65 -34.86 13.80
N THR A 204 -2.00 -33.70 13.88
CA THR A 204 -2.30 -32.65 14.87
C THR A 204 -2.63 -31.33 14.16
N VAL A 205 -3.18 -30.40 14.92
CA VAL A 205 -3.39 -29.01 14.51
C VAL A 205 -2.46 -28.11 15.28
N GLU A 206 -1.52 -27.47 14.59
CA GLU A 206 -0.74 -26.35 15.11
C GLU A 206 -1.60 -25.08 15.01
N CYS A 207 -1.77 -24.40 16.14
CA CYS A 207 -2.49 -23.14 16.29
C CYS A 207 -1.47 -22.06 16.65
N ALA A 208 -1.18 -21.17 15.71
CA ALA A 208 -0.22 -20.08 15.90
C ALA A 208 -0.94 -18.72 15.82
N LEU A 209 -0.80 -17.90 16.86
CA LEU A 209 -1.26 -16.51 16.83
C LEU A 209 -0.16 -15.62 16.25
N VAL A 210 -0.43 -14.89 15.18
CA VAL A 210 0.53 -14.00 14.51
C VAL A 210 0.02 -12.57 14.46
N LEU A 211 0.93 -11.60 14.41
CA LEU A 211 0.63 -10.20 14.11
C LEU A 211 1.47 -9.77 12.89
N GLY A 212 0.82 -9.62 11.74
CA GLY A 212 1.51 -9.47 10.46
C GLY A 212 2.27 -10.74 10.06
N THR A 213 3.44 -10.60 9.46
CA THR A 213 4.35 -11.70 9.04
C THR A 213 5.50 -11.89 10.02
N ALA A 214 5.34 -11.43 11.26
CA ALA A 214 6.33 -11.60 12.32
C ALA A 214 6.29 -13.04 12.88
N ARG A 215 7.27 -13.37 13.73
CA ARG A 215 7.25 -14.62 14.51
C ARG A 215 5.90 -14.77 15.23
N PRO A 216 5.38 -16.00 15.36
CA PRO A 216 4.19 -16.24 16.16
C PRO A 216 4.32 -15.64 17.55
N LEU A 217 3.28 -14.92 17.98
CA LEU A 217 3.12 -14.44 19.34
C LEU A 217 3.01 -15.62 20.31
N ALA A 218 2.30 -16.67 19.87
CA ALA A 218 2.21 -17.95 20.56
C ALA A 218 1.93 -19.07 19.56
N THR A 219 2.42 -20.27 19.87
CA THR A 219 2.12 -21.50 19.13
C THR A 219 1.68 -22.58 20.12
N ARG A 220 0.63 -23.32 19.78
CA ARG A 220 0.10 -24.46 20.52
C ARG A 220 -0.25 -25.60 19.57
N TYR A 221 -0.22 -26.82 20.08
CA TYR A 221 -0.56 -28.00 19.32
C TYR A 221 -1.77 -28.68 19.96
N ALA A 222 -2.71 -29.13 19.13
CA ALA A 222 -3.75 -30.04 19.56
C ALA A 222 -3.17 -31.42 19.90
N GLU A 223 -3.95 -32.25 20.58
CA GLU A 223 -3.55 -33.65 20.79
C GLU A 223 -3.50 -34.39 19.43
N PRO A 224 -2.44 -35.17 19.14
CA PRO A 224 -2.35 -35.94 17.91
C PRO A 224 -3.47 -37.00 17.83
N VAL A 225 -4.14 -37.06 16.69
CA VAL A 225 -5.19 -38.05 16.37
C VAL A 225 -4.61 -39.08 15.42
N ALA A 226 -4.72 -40.37 15.77
CA ALA A 226 -4.25 -41.46 14.92
C ALA A 226 -5.15 -41.64 13.69
N VAL A 227 -4.53 -41.87 12.52
CA VAL A 227 -5.24 -42.09 11.26
C VAL A 227 -5.47 -43.60 11.09
N GLY A 228 -6.73 -44.02 11.14
CA GLY A 228 -7.15 -45.40 10.82
C GLY A 228 -7.25 -45.61 9.31
N GLY A 229 -7.06 -46.85 8.85
CA GLY A 229 -6.92 -47.20 7.42
C GLY A 229 -8.14 -47.04 6.50
N ASP A 230 -9.17 -46.25 6.88
CA ASP A 230 -10.34 -45.96 6.03
C ASP A 230 -10.31 -44.51 5.51
N VAL A 231 -10.61 -44.38 4.22
CA VAL A 231 -10.16 -43.33 3.28
C VAL A 231 -10.90 -41.98 3.37
N GLU A 232 -11.80 -41.76 4.33
CA GLU A 232 -12.41 -40.44 4.60
C GLU A 232 -12.55 -40.22 6.11
N ALA A 233 -11.43 -40.03 6.81
CA ALA A 233 -11.44 -39.79 8.24
C ALA A 233 -11.82 -38.33 8.53
N SER A 234 -13.04 -38.10 9.03
CA SER A 234 -13.34 -36.90 9.82
C SER A 234 -12.47 -36.94 11.07
N LEU A 235 -11.41 -36.15 11.09
CA LEU A 235 -10.52 -36.03 12.24
C LEU A 235 -11.21 -35.15 13.27
N THR A 236 -11.31 -35.57 14.53
CA THR A 236 -12.03 -34.81 15.56
C THR A 236 -11.13 -34.47 16.73
N TRP A 237 -11.22 -33.21 17.16
CA TRP A 237 -10.61 -32.69 18.37
C TRP A 237 -11.76 -32.18 19.27
N ARG A 238 -11.62 -32.33 20.59
CA ARG A 238 -12.68 -31.89 21.54
C ARG A 238 -12.13 -31.08 22.70
N THR A 239 -10.86 -30.69 22.64
CA THR A 239 -10.15 -30.01 23.71
C THR A 239 -10.06 -28.51 23.45
N TRP A 240 -10.25 -27.73 24.51
CA TRP A 240 -9.94 -26.31 24.49
C TRP A 240 -8.43 -26.13 24.61
N LEU A 241 -7.85 -25.32 23.73
CA LEU A 241 -6.44 -24.98 23.67
C LEU A 241 -6.24 -23.57 24.21
N ASP A 242 -5.38 -23.43 25.21
CA ASP A 242 -4.96 -22.15 25.74
C ASP A 242 -3.68 -21.68 25.03
N LEU A 243 -3.79 -20.57 24.30
CA LEU A 243 -2.67 -19.97 23.56
C LEU A 243 -1.62 -19.35 24.49
N GLY A 244 -1.90 -19.19 25.79
CA GLY A 244 -0.99 -18.55 26.75
C GLY A 244 -0.83 -17.05 26.55
N ILE A 245 -1.79 -16.42 25.86
CA ILE A 245 -1.87 -14.97 25.67
C ILE A 245 -3.19 -14.50 26.25
N MET A 246 -3.14 -13.46 27.07
CA MET A 246 -4.36 -12.83 27.61
C MET A 246 -5.08 -12.05 26.53
N LEU A 247 -6.41 -12.06 26.53
CA LEU A 247 -7.26 -11.36 25.56
C LEU A 247 -6.88 -9.89 25.33
N PRO A 248 -6.62 -9.05 26.37
CA PRO A 248 -6.23 -7.66 26.16
C PRO A 248 -4.84 -7.49 25.52
N VAL A 249 -3.97 -8.50 25.65
CA VAL A 249 -2.61 -8.47 25.09
C VAL A 249 -2.62 -8.90 23.63
N ALA A 250 -3.54 -9.79 23.25
CA ALA A 250 -3.76 -10.12 21.84
C ALA A 250 -4.17 -8.85 21.07
N ALA A 251 -3.35 -8.45 20.11
CA ALA A 251 -3.69 -7.33 19.24
C ALA A 251 -4.94 -7.69 18.42
N PRO A 252 -5.88 -6.76 18.21
CA PRO A 252 -7.11 -7.05 17.45
C PRO A 252 -6.82 -7.42 15.99
N GLU A 253 -5.70 -6.94 15.44
CA GLU A 253 -5.21 -7.29 14.11
C GLU A 253 -4.51 -8.66 14.06
N SER A 254 -4.44 -9.39 15.19
CA SER A 254 -3.85 -10.71 15.23
C SER A 254 -4.68 -11.74 14.46
N LEU A 255 -3.96 -12.70 13.89
CA LEU A 255 -4.51 -13.75 13.06
C LEU A 255 -4.13 -15.09 13.67
N LEU A 256 -5.10 -15.99 13.70
CA LEU A 256 -4.90 -17.37 14.07
C LEU A 256 -4.60 -18.17 12.80
N LEU A 257 -3.37 -18.67 12.70
CA LEU A 257 -2.94 -19.61 11.69
C LEU A 257 -3.15 -21.03 12.21
N LEU A 258 -3.92 -21.81 11.48
CA LEU A 258 -4.22 -23.21 11.77
C LEU A 258 -3.51 -24.06 10.73
N THR A 259 -2.53 -24.85 11.15
CA THR A 259 -1.77 -25.75 10.28
C THR A 259 -2.07 -27.19 10.65
N LEU A 260 -2.43 -28.01 9.68
CA LEU A 260 -2.50 -29.45 9.84
C LEU A 260 -1.14 -30.06 9.61
N VAL A 261 -0.63 -30.72 10.65
CA VAL A 261 0.67 -31.38 10.65
C VAL A 261 0.44 -32.89 10.78
N GLY A 262 0.82 -33.63 9.76
CA GLY A 262 0.83 -35.08 9.75
C GLY A 262 2.20 -35.62 10.15
N TYR A 263 2.23 -36.68 10.95
CA TYR A 263 3.43 -37.40 11.32
C TYR A 263 3.46 -38.75 10.61
N THR A 264 4.64 -39.16 10.15
CA THR A 264 4.85 -40.50 9.58
C THR A 264 5.32 -41.51 10.65
N LYS A 265 5.42 -42.79 10.28
CA LYS A 265 6.03 -43.82 11.16
C LYS A 265 7.47 -43.49 11.61
N GLN A 266 8.17 -42.67 10.85
CA GLN A 266 9.54 -42.24 11.14
C GLN A 266 9.58 -40.91 11.90
N ASP A 267 8.43 -40.43 12.39
CA ASP A 267 8.30 -39.14 13.09
C ASP A 267 8.69 -37.92 12.23
N VAL A 268 8.57 -38.06 10.91
CA VAL A 268 8.77 -36.95 9.97
C VAL A 268 7.49 -36.13 9.89
N GLU A 269 7.61 -34.83 10.15
CA GLU A 269 6.53 -33.85 10.04
C GLU A 269 6.24 -33.49 8.58
N LEU A 270 4.96 -33.51 8.23
CA LEU A 270 4.43 -33.14 6.92
C LEU A 270 3.33 -32.10 7.12
N ARG A 271 3.52 -30.89 6.58
CA ARG A 271 2.46 -29.88 6.56
C ARG A 271 1.46 -30.20 5.45
N LEU A 272 0.23 -30.52 5.86
CA LEU A 272 -0.80 -31.04 4.97
C LEU A 272 -1.66 -29.93 4.39
N ALA A 273 -2.14 -29.04 5.24
CA ALA A 273 -2.96 -27.91 4.83
C ALA A 273 -2.97 -26.80 5.89
N ALA A 274 -3.41 -25.61 5.49
CA ALA A 274 -3.45 -24.44 6.35
C ALA A 274 -4.75 -23.62 6.19
N ALA A 275 -5.13 -22.92 7.25
CA ALA A 275 -6.16 -21.88 7.23
C ALA A 275 -5.71 -20.68 8.07
N ALA A 276 -6.19 -19.49 7.73
CA ALA A 276 -5.95 -18.27 8.50
C ALA A 276 -7.26 -17.60 8.88
N PHE A 277 -7.35 -17.17 10.14
CA PHE A 277 -8.58 -16.68 10.74
C PHE A 277 -8.32 -15.40 11.55
N ALA A 278 -9.07 -14.34 11.28
CA ALA A 278 -9.00 -13.13 12.10
C ALA A 278 -9.78 -13.31 13.40
N ILE A 279 -9.13 -13.05 14.53
CA ILE A 279 -9.78 -13.18 15.85
C ILE A 279 -10.87 -12.12 16.05
N THR A 280 -10.77 -10.98 15.35
CA THR A 280 -11.78 -9.94 15.33
C THR A 280 -12.48 -9.84 13.97
N ASP A 281 -13.68 -9.25 13.96
CA ASP A 281 -14.36 -8.84 12.73
C ASP A 281 -13.93 -7.42 12.29
N TRP A 282 -14.53 -6.93 11.20
CA TRP A 282 -14.28 -5.58 10.67
C TRP A 282 -14.64 -4.47 11.68
N ALA A 283 -15.57 -4.75 12.60
CA ALA A 283 -15.98 -3.84 13.65
C ALA A 283 -15.07 -3.93 14.89
N ARG A 284 -13.99 -4.73 14.86
CA ARG A 284 -13.08 -4.98 15.99
C ARG A 284 -13.76 -5.66 17.18
N CYS A 285 -14.87 -6.34 16.93
CA CYS A 285 -15.49 -7.24 17.89
C CYS A 285 -14.79 -8.59 17.84
N LEU A 286 -14.50 -9.17 19.00
CA LEU A 286 -14.00 -10.54 19.11
C LEU A 286 -15.03 -11.49 18.53
N ARG A 287 -14.59 -12.35 17.61
CA ARG A 287 -15.44 -13.37 17.03
C ARG A 287 -15.74 -14.45 18.09
N THR A 288 -16.98 -14.92 18.15
CA THR A 288 -17.44 -15.91 19.13
C THR A 288 -18.30 -16.97 18.46
N GLY A 289 -18.37 -18.17 19.04
CA GLY A 289 -19.16 -19.28 18.48
C GLY A 289 -18.38 -20.15 17.50
N ARG A 290 -19.09 -20.83 16.61
CA ARG A 290 -18.52 -21.85 15.71
C ARG A 290 -18.25 -21.29 14.33
N PHE A 291 -17.14 -21.68 13.73
CA PHE A 291 -16.75 -21.29 12.37
C PHE A 291 -16.31 -22.51 11.56
N ARG A 292 -16.60 -22.46 10.25
CA ARG A 292 -16.09 -23.40 9.25
C ARG A 292 -15.15 -22.64 8.30
N LEU A 293 -13.91 -23.07 8.21
CA LEU A 293 -12.89 -22.49 7.33
C LEU A 293 -12.46 -23.51 6.28
N ARG A 294 -12.22 -23.08 5.03
CA ARG A 294 -11.58 -23.95 4.04
C ARG A 294 -10.10 -24.07 4.35
N LEU A 295 -9.58 -25.27 4.15
CA LEU A 295 -8.16 -25.58 4.22
C LEU A 295 -7.56 -25.49 2.82
N PHE A 296 -6.33 -24.97 2.74
CA PHE A 296 -5.56 -24.93 1.50
C PHE A 296 -4.39 -25.89 1.59
N GLU A 297 -4.22 -26.73 0.58
CA GLU A 297 -3.11 -27.68 0.43
C GLU A 297 -1.80 -26.94 0.09
N ARG A 298 -1.26 -26.14 1.03
CA ARG A 298 0.03 -25.43 0.88
C ARG A 298 0.74 -25.14 2.20
N ASP A 299 2.05 -24.90 2.10
CA ASP A 299 2.91 -24.42 3.19
C ASP A 299 2.40 -23.08 3.76
N VAL A 300 2.19 -23.08 5.08
CA VAL A 300 1.68 -21.96 5.89
C VAL A 300 2.61 -20.75 5.81
N GLU A 301 3.92 -20.99 5.72
CA GLU A 301 4.94 -19.95 5.55
C GLU A 301 4.71 -19.19 4.25
N LEU A 302 4.35 -19.89 3.17
CA LEU A 302 4.02 -19.28 1.89
C LEU A 302 2.72 -18.47 1.97
N ALA A 303 1.72 -18.94 2.74
CA ALA A 303 0.45 -18.23 2.95
C ALA A 303 0.62 -16.96 3.81
N ALA A 304 1.46 -17.03 4.86
CA ALA A 304 1.80 -15.86 5.68
C ALA A 304 2.65 -14.84 4.89
N GLU A 305 3.64 -15.29 4.10
CA GLU A 305 4.50 -14.44 3.27
C GLU A 305 3.74 -13.80 2.09
N ARG A 306 2.74 -14.48 1.52
CA ARG A 306 1.94 -13.98 0.38
C ARG A 306 0.79 -13.05 0.80
N GLY A 307 0.63 -12.79 2.08
CA GLY A 307 -0.47 -11.99 2.64
C GLY A 307 -1.58 -12.91 3.11
N ILE A 308 -2.06 -12.65 4.33
CA ILE A 308 -3.05 -13.53 4.95
C ILE A 308 -4.36 -13.43 4.17
N GLU A 309 -4.64 -14.45 3.36
CA GLU A 309 -6.00 -14.69 2.86
C GLU A 309 -6.83 -15.16 4.05
N ILE A 310 -7.36 -14.19 4.80
CA ILE A 310 -8.28 -14.44 5.90
C ILE A 310 -9.53 -15.04 5.27
N GLU A 311 -9.78 -16.32 5.48
CA GLU A 311 -11.00 -16.96 5.01
C GLU A 311 -12.21 -16.35 5.75
N GLU A 312 -13.20 -15.93 4.97
CA GLU A 312 -14.55 -15.71 5.48
C GLU A 312 -15.22 -17.07 5.68
N GLU A 313 -16.15 -17.14 6.63
CA GLU A 313 -16.89 -18.36 6.92
C GLU A 313 -17.47 -18.97 5.63
N VAL A 314 -17.11 -20.21 5.37
CA VAL A 314 -17.45 -20.87 4.10
C VAL A 314 -18.93 -21.25 4.14
N PRO A 315 -19.74 -20.87 3.14
CA PRO A 315 -21.14 -21.30 3.10
C PRO A 315 -21.22 -22.83 3.09
N ALA A 316 -22.22 -23.38 3.78
CA ALA A 316 -22.34 -24.83 3.98
C ALA A 316 -22.29 -25.64 2.67
N SER A 317 -22.71 -25.04 1.55
CA SER A 317 -22.74 -25.61 0.21
C SER A 317 -21.38 -25.71 -0.50
N ALA A 318 -20.31 -25.15 0.06
CA ALA A 318 -19.02 -25.14 -0.62
C ALA A 318 -18.26 -26.45 -0.39
N GLU A 319 -17.80 -27.04 -1.49
CA GLU A 319 -16.97 -28.25 -1.49
C GLU A 319 -15.50 -27.92 -1.16
N GLY A 320 -14.79 -28.90 -0.63
CA GLY A 320 -13.36 -28.84 -0.28
C GLY A 320 -13.04 -29.09 1.20
N PRO A 321 -11.77 -29.39 1.53
CA PRO A 321 -11.34 -29.70 2.88
C PRO A 321 -11.62 -28.51 3.80
N SER A 322 -12.21 -28.78 4.97
CA SER A 322 -12.65 -27.75 5.90
C SER A 322 -12.26 -28.07 7.34
N ILE A 323 -11.88 -27.05 8.11
CA ILE A 323 -11.65 -27.13 9.56
C ILE A 323 -12.78 -26.41 10.30
N PHE A 324 -13.28 -27.06 11.35
CA PHE A 324 -14.29 -26.53 12.25
C PHE A 324 -13.63 -26.11 13.56
N LEU A 325 -13.89 -24.88 13.98
CA LEU A 325 -13.38 -24.32 15.23
C LEU A 325 -14.50 -23.65 16.02
N GLU A 326 -14.28 -23.53 17.33
CA GLU A 326 -15.17 -22.85 18.25
C GLU A 326 -14.39 -21.89 19.14
N LEU A 327 -14.87 -20.65 19.21
CA LEU A 327 -14.38 -19.62 20.12
C LEU A 327 -15.38 -19.44 21.27
N PRO A 328 -14.91 -19.06 22.47
CA PRO A 328 -15.78 -18.85 23.63
C PRO A 328 -16.89 -17.84 23.32
N VAL A 329 -18.07 -18.09 23.87
CA VAL A 329 -19.19 -17.15 23.81
C VAL A 329 -19.20 -16.35 25.12
N TYR A 330 -19.14 -15.03 24.99
CA TYR A 330 -19.20 -14.10 26.12
C TYR A 330 -20.64 -13.60 26.30
N PRO A 331 -21.06 -13.28 27.54
CA PRO A 331 -22.40 -12.76 27.82
C PRO A 331 -22.71 -11.46 27.05
N GLU A 332 -21.68 -10.64 26.84
CA GLU A 332 -21.72 -9.41 26.07
C GLU A 332 -20.64 -9.45 24.99
N PRO A 333 -20.85 -8.80 23.83
CA PRO A 333 -19.84 -8.72 22.78
C PRO A 333 -18.58 -8.03 23.30
N VAL A 334 -17.43 -8.68 23.11
CA VAL A 334 -16.13 -8.15 23.50
C VAL A 334 -15.58 -7.29 22.37
N PHE A 335 -15.32 -6.02 22.63
CA PHE A 335 -14.89 -5.05 21.64
C PHE A 335 -13.47 -4.56 21.93
N TYR A 336 -12.64 -4.48 20.89
CA TYR A 336 -11.31 -3.88 20.98
C TYR A 336 -11.36 -2.41 20.57
N PRO A 337 -11.41 -1.47 21.53
CA PRO A 337 -11.47 -0.07 21.19
C PRO A 337 -10.22 0.37 20.46
N LEU A 338 -10.41 1.43 19.70
CA LEU A 338 -9.35 2.09 19.02
C LEU A 338 -8.38 2.71 20.04
N PRO A 339 -7.06 2.69 19.77
CA PRO A 339 -6.09 3.34 20.65
C PRO A 339 -6.47 4.82 20.82
N ARG A 340 -6.63 5.27 22.07
CA ARG A 340 -6.85 6.70 22.36
C ARG A 340 -5.56 7.47 22.12
N GLU A 341 -5.62 8.51 21.28
CA GLU A 341 -4.48 9.42 21.02
C GLU A 341 -3.90 9.98 22.35
N ASP A 342 -4.77 10.28 23.32
CA ASP A 342 -4.35 10.76 24.65
C ASP A 342 -3.52 9.75 25.46
N ARG A 343 -3.68 8.44 25.23
CA ARG A 343 -2.84 7.40 25.87
C ARG A 343 -1.48 7.29 25.19
N VAL A 344 -1.39 7.63 23.91
CA VAL A 344 -0.11 7.73 23.20
C VAL A 344 0.71 8.87 23.82
N ASP A 345 0.11 10.04 24.05
CA ASP A 345 0.83 11.16 24.69
C ASP A 345 1.18 10.94 26.17
N ARG A 346 0.41 10.10 26.88
CA ARG A 346 0.66 9.73 28.30
C ARG A 346 1.48 8.46 28.49
N GLY A 347 1.94 7.83 27.42
CA GLY A 347 2.89 6.73 27.50
C GLY A 347 4.20 7.23 28.10
N THR A 348 4.27 7.33 29.43
CA THR A 348 5.57 7.34 30.10
C THR A 348 6.24 6.06 29.63
N PRO A 349 7.37 6.15 28.92
CA PRO A 349 8.08 4.94 28.57
C PRO A 349 8.34 4.21 29.87
N SER A 350 7.97 2.94 29.95
CA SER A 350 8.31 2.07 31.06
C SER A 350 9.79 2.29 31.31
N ARG A 351 10.12 2.98 32.40
CA ARG A 351 11.49 3.03 32.88
C ARG A 351 11.81 1.55 33.10
N PRO A 352 12.90 1.00 32.54
CA PRO A 352 13.24 -0.38 32.84
C PRO A 352 13.18 -0.49 34.36
N ALA A 353 12.55 -1.54 34.87
CA ALA A 353 12.67 -1.87 36.27
C ALA A 353 14.18 -1.91 36.53
N SER A 354 14.70 -0.82 37.10
CA SER A 354 16.08 -0.69 37.48
C SER A 354 16.23 -1.53 38.73
N GLY A 355 16.26 -2.84 38.51
CA GLY A 355 16.51 -3.88 39.49
C GLY A 355 17.78 -4.60 39.07
N GLY A 356 18.91 -4.12 39.58
CA GLY A 356 20.12 -4.92 39.82
C GLY A 356 20.95 -5.36 38.60
N VAL A 357 22.03 -4.63 38.36
CA VAL A 357 23.35 -5.13 37.91
C VAL A 357 23.39 -6.05 36.68
N SER A 358 23.71 -5.45 35.51
CA SER A 358 24.43 -6.13 34.41
C SER A 358 25.01 -5.11 33.42
N SER A 359 26.03 -4.35 33.84
CA SER A 359 26.72 -3.36 32.98
C SER A 359 27.45 -3.97 31.79
N ASP A 360 27.82 -5.24 31.84
CA ASP A 360 28.64 -5.87 30.81
C ASP A 360 27.81 -6.33 29.60
N GLY A 361 26.58 -6.83 29.83
CA GLY A 361 25.69 -7.29 28.76
C GLY A 361 25.14 -6.14 27.91
N ASP A 362 24.72 -5.05 28.55
CA ASP A 362 24.28 -3.85 27.83
C ASP A 362 25.42 -3.23 27.01
N ASN A 363 26.65 -3.23 27.53
CA ASN A 363 27.78 -2.66 26.82
C ASN A 363 28.21 -3.53 25.62
N ASP A 364 28.06 -4.85 25.69
CA ASP A 364 28.33 -5.75 24.55
C ASP A 364 27.20 -5.70 23.50
N ASP A 365 25.93 -5.60 23.91
CA ASP A 365 24.81 -5.35 22.98
C ASP A 365 24.96 -4.00 22.25
N LEU A 366 25.43 -2.98 22.96
CA LEU A 366 25.75 -1.67 22.40
C LEU A 366 26.96 -1.73 21.48
N ALA A 367 27.98 -2.50 21.83
CA ALA A 367 29.11 -2.76 20.95
C ALA A 367 28.65 -3.51 19.69
N GLU A 368 27.76 -4.48 19.81
CA GLU A 368 27.17 -5.23 18.70
C GLU A 368 26.39 -4.30 17.77
N LEU A 369 25.49 -3.46 18.30
CA LEU A 369 24.78 -2.46 17.50
C LEU A 369 25.72 -1.42 16.85
N ARG A 370 26.77 -1.01 17.55
CA ARG A 370 27.78 -0.08 17.02
C ARG A 370 28.69 -0.73 15.98
N ARG A 371 28.90 -2.05 16.00
CA ARG A 371 29.54 -2.79 14.88
C ARG A 371 28.70 -2.67 13.62
N HIS A 372 27.39 -2.51 13.76
CA HIS A 372 26.45 -2.24 12.67
C HIS A 372 26.34 -0.73 12.35
N LEU A 373 27.42 -0.13 11.84
CA LEU A 373 27.46 1.30 11.48
C LEU A 373 26.52 1.62 10.30
N GLY A 374 25.31 2.09 10.62
CA GLY A 374 24.34 2.68 9.69
C GLY A 374 23.05 1.85 9.48
N PRO A 375 21.96 2.48 8.97
CA PRO A 375 20.63 1.84 8.86
C PRO A 375 20.60 0.58 7.98
N ALA A 376 21.52 0.45 6.99
CA ALA A 376 21.66 -0.74 6.18
C ALA A 376 22.33 -1.91 6.93
N SER A 377 23.15 -1.62 7.93
CA SER A 377 23.87 -2.62 8.73
C SER A 377 23.02 -3.15 9.90
N LEU A 378 22.08 -2.34 10.41
CA LEU A 378 21.14 -2.72 11.46
C LEU A 378 20.20 -3.88 11.07
N VAL A 379 20.07 -4.18 9.77
CA VAL A 379 19.25 -5.30 9.26
C VAL A 379 19.76 -6.65 9.77
N GLY A 380 21.07 -6.78 10.04
CA GLY A 380 21.69 -8.00 10.55
C GLY A 380 21.65 -8.16 12.07
N ALA A 381 21.22 -7.13 12.81
CA ALA A 381 21.23 -7.17 14.27
C ALA A 381 20.14 -8.13 14.80
N PRO A 382 20.42 -8.91 15.86
CA PRO A 382 19.42 -9.80 16.45
C PRO A 382 18.20 -9.02 16.97
N ALA A 383 16.98 -9.53 16.73
CA ALA A 383 15.74 -8.89 17.20
C ALA A 383 15.74 -8.57 18.72
N PRO A 384 16.20 -9.47 19.62
CA PRO A 384 16.25 -9.16 21.05
C PRO A 384 17.20 -8.00 21.39
N VAL A 385 18.31 -7.85 20.65
CA VAL A 385 19.27 -6.76 20.83
C VAL A 385 18.65 -5.45 20.32
N LEU A 386 18.04 -5.47 19.14
CA LEU A 386 17.34 -4.32 18.57
C LEU A 386 16.23 -3.80 19.48
N TRP A 387 15.46 -4.68 20.12
CA TRP A 387 14.41 -4.26 21.04
C TRP A 387 14.95 -3.71 22.36
N ARG A 388 15.94 -4.39 22.99
CA ARG A 388 16.57 -3.92 24.23
C ARG A 388 17.19 -2.54 24.06
N GLN A 389 17.89 -2.32 22.97
CA GLN A 389 18.59 -1.06 22.65
C GLN A 389 17.84 -0.19 21.62
N ARG A 390 16.51 -0.34 21.52
CA ARG A 390 15.66 0.33 20.52
C ARG A 390 15.86 1.85 20.41
N ARG A 391 16.11 2.53 21.53
CA ARG A 391 16.36 3.98 21.53
C ARG A 391 17.66 4.33 20.83
N GLU A 392 18.72 3.56 21.07
CA GLU A 392 20.00 3.76 20.40
C GLU A 392 19.91 3.36 18.92
N ALA A 393 19.21 2.27 18.60
CA ALA A 393 18.95 1.88 17.21
C ALA A 393 18.22 3.00 16.43
N LEU A 394 17.22 3.64 17.05
CA LEU A 394 16.51 4.79 16.48
C LEU A 394 17.40 6.04 16.39
N ALA A 395 18.30 6.26 17.35
CA ALA A 395 19.25 7.37 17.30
C ALA A 395 20.29 7.19 16.18
N LEU A 396 20.77 5.97 15.95
CA LEU A 396 21.78 5.64 14.94
C LEU A 396 21.19 5.56 13.52
N GLY A 397 20.05 4.90 13.36
CA GLY A 397 19.43 4.66 12.05
C GLY A 397 18.32 5.64 11.68
N GLY A 398 17.95 6.54 12.60
CA GLY A 398 16.89 7.53 12.40
C GLY A 398 15.53 6.89 12.12
N PRO A 399 14.65 7.58 11.36
CA PRO A 399 13.32 7.06 11.01
C PRO A 399 13.37 5.73 10.22
N SER A 400 14.47 5.43 9.54
CA SER A 400 14.65 4.19 8.78
C SER A 400 14.84 2.95 9.66
N ALA A 401 15.30 3.11 10.91
CA ALA A 401 15.40 2.00 11.86
C ALA A 401 14.05 1.60 12.46
N LEU A 402 13.02 2.45 12.36
CA LEU A 402 11.72 2.23 12.99
C LEU A 402 11.10 0.90 12.56
N SER A 403 11.15 0.57 11.25
CA SER A 403 10.61 -0.71 10.77
C SER A 403 11.34 -1.92 11.34
N LEU A 404 12.63 -1.81 11.64
CA LEU A 404 13.40 -2.89 12.26
C LEU A 404 13.00 -3.06 13.73
N VAL A 405 12.88 -1.95 14.47
CA VAL A 405 12.45 -1.94 15.87
C VAL A 405 11.02 -2.49 16.02
N VAL A 406 10.09 -2.06 15.16
CA VAL A 406 8.69 -2.56 15.13
C VAL A 406 8.65 -4.07 14.89
N ARG A 407 9.48 -4.59 13.97
CA ARG A 407 9.58 -6.03 13.68
C ARG A 407 10.24 -6.82 14.81
N ALA A 408 11.12 -6.19 15.56
CA ALA A 408 11.86 -6.80 16.67
C ALA A 408 11.06 -6.82 17.99
N ALA A 409 9.98 -6.04 18.08
CA ALA A 409 9.22 -5.88 19.30
C ALA A 409 8.55 -7.21 19.76
N PRO A 410 8.63 -7.56 21.05
CA PRO A 410 7.93 -8.71 21.62
C PRO A 410 6.46 -8.35 21.88
N TRP A 411 5.67 -8.33 20.81
CA TRP A 411 4.26 -7.92 20.83
C TRP A 411 3.34 -8.72 21.79
N ALA A 412 3.79 -9.89 22.24
CA ALA A 412 3.07 -10.70 23.23
C ALA A 412 3.26 -10.20 24.68
N GLU A 413 4.13 -9.21 24.92
CA GLU A 413 4.36 -8.64 26.25
C GLU A 413 3.41 -7.46 26.53
N PRO A 414 2.82 -7.38 27.73
CA PRO A 414 1.98 -6.25 28.12
C PRO A 414 2.70 -4.91 27.99
N GLY A 415 2.03 -3.90 27.42
CA GLY A 415 2.56 -2.53 27.29
C GLY A 415 3.50 -2.29 26.11
N VAL A 416 4.01 -3.33 25.46
CA VAL A 416 4.89 -3.19 24.28
C VAL A 416 4.18 -2.52 23.12
N ALA A 417 2.92 -2.88 22.86
CA ALA A 417 2.13 -2.25 21.80
C ALA A 417 2.00 -0.74 21.98
N ASP A 418 1.74 -0.27 23.20
CA ASP A 418 1.63 1.16 23.50
C ASP A 418 2.97 1.87 23.37
N GLU A 419 4.08 1.23 23.79
CA GLU A 419 5.41 1.78 23.59
C GLU A 419 5.77 1.90 22.10
N VAL A 420 5.50 0.88 21.29
CA VAL A 420 5.76 0.94 19.84
C VAL A 420 4.94 2.05 19.20
N ARG A 421 3.64 2.16 19.53
CA ARG A 421 2.76 3.23 19.02
C ARG A 421 3.29 4.61 19.40
N PHE A 422 3.77 4.79 20.64
CA PHE A 422 4.40 6.04 21.07
C PHE A 422 5.68 6.37 20.29
N LEU A 423 6.57 5.40 20.10
CA LEU A 423 7.79 5.57 19.31
C LEU A 423 7.45 5.95 17.86
N THR A 424 6.47 5.25 17.26
CA THR A 424 5.99 5.55 15.91
C THR A 424 5.38 6.94 15.81
N ALA A 425 4.51 7.34 16.75
CA ALA A 425 3.89 8.66 16.75
C ALA A 425 4.93 9.79 16.89
N ASN A 426 5.93 9.62 17.76
CA ASN A 426 6.97 10.62 17.96
C ASN A 426 7.94 10.72 16.79
N LEU A 427 8.37 9.60 16.22
CA LEU A 427 9.23 9.60 15.04
C LEU A 427 8.50 10.07 13.80
N ALA A 428 7.20 9.83 13.73
CA ALA A 428 6.37 10.43 12.70
C ALA A 428 6.35 11.95 12.81
N LYS A 429 6.61 12.60 13.96
CA LYS A 429 6.75 14.07 14.00
C LYS A 429 8.00 14.55 13.21
N ALA A 430 8.99 13.69 12.99
CA ALA A 430 10.07 13.92 12.05
C ALA A 430 9.69 13.43 10.63
N VAL A 431 10.33 13.95 9.58
CA VAL A 431 10.04 13.53 8.20
C VAL A 431 10.42 12.05 8.02
N LEU A 432 9.42 11.16 7.98
CA LEU A 432 9.61 9.74 7.72
C LEU A 432 9.85 9.55 6.21
N PRO A 433 11.00 9.00 5.77
CA PRO A 433 11.25 8.74 4.36
C PRO A 433 10.22 7.74 3.77
N ALA A 434 9.89 7.89 2.48
CA ALA A 434 8.96 6.99 1.79
C ALA A 434 9.37 5.51 1.89
N SER A 435 10.68 5.22 1.84
CA SER A 435 11.20 3.87 2.00
C SER A 435 10.91 3.25 3.37
N ALA A 436 11.02 4.05 4.44
CA ALA A 436 10.70 3.61 5.80
C ALA A 436 9.19 3.42 5.99
N ALA A 437 8.37 4.34 5.43
CA ALA A 437 6.92 4.19 5.42
C ALA A 437 6.49 2.91 4.67
N LEU A 438 7.07 2.62 3.51
CA LEU A 438 6.83 1.37 2.78
C LEU A 438 7.22 0.13 3.59
N ALA A 439 8.34 0.17 4.30
CA ALA A 439 8.75 -0.94 5.17
C ALA A 439 7.74 -1.20 6.29
N LEU A 440 7.12 -0.15 6.84
CA LEU A 440 6.03 -0.27 7.83
C LEU A 440 4.69 -0.69 7.24
N LEU A 441 4.49 -0.58 5.93
CA LEU A 441 3.32 -1.12 5.21
C LEU A 441 3.55 -2.55 4.70
N SER A 442 4.77 -3.07 4.83
CA SER A 442 5.08 -4.46 4.51
C SER A 442 4.49 -5.43 5.54
N GLY A 443 4.59 -6.73 5.29
CA GLY A 443 4.05 -7.75 6.17
C GLY A 443 4.57 -7.70 7.62
N GLY A 444 5.79 -7.21 7.83
CA GLY A 444 6.44 -7.24 9.15
C GLY A 444 5.84 -6.32 10.22
N ALA A 445 4.90 -5.44 9.86
CA ALA A 445 4.22 -4.54 10.79
C ALA A 445 2.70 -4.74 10.69
N GLY A 446 2.15 -5.49 11.66
CA GLY A 446 0.73 -5.82 11.71
C GLY A 446 -0.15 -4.84 12.49
N ASP A 447 0.43 -4.02 13.37
CA ASP A 447 -0.34 -3.07 14.19
C ASP A 447 -0.99 -1.95 13.35
N ALA A 448 -2.30 -1.77 13.51
CA ALA A 448 -3.07 -0.83 12.69
C ALA A 448 -2.63 0.62 12.85
N PHE A 449 -2.22 1.06 14.04
CA PHE A 449 -1.77 2.44 14.27
C PHE A 449 -0.44 2.71 13.58
N VAL A 450 0.49 1.74 13.63
CA VAL A 450 1.76 1.82 12.91
C VAL A 450 1.53 1.93 11.41
N ARG A 451 0.69 1.05 10.85
CA ARG A 451 0.35 1.06 9.42
C ARG A 451 -0.37 2.34 8.99
N GLN A 452 -1.30 2.84 9.82
CA GLN A 452 -1.98 4.11 9.58
C GLN A 452 -1.00 5.28 9.53
N THR A 453 -0.06 5.35 10.47
CA THR A 453 0.95 6.40 10.51
C THR A 453 1.83 6.38 9.26
N ALA A 454 2.19 5.17 8.80
CA ALA A 454 2.91 5.00 7.54
C ALA A 454 2.08 5.43 6.32
N ALA A 455 0.79 5.07 6.27
CA ALA A 455 -0.12 5.51 5.22
C ALA A 455 -0.25 7.04 5.19
N PHE A 456 -0.38 7.70 6.35
CA PHE A 456 -0.42 9.17 6.43
C PHE A 456 0.84 9.81 5.83
N ARG A 457 2.01 9.22 6.07
CA ARG A 457 3.27 9.69 5.47
C ARG A 457 3.32 9.49 3.94
N ILE A 458 2.78 8.38 3.45
CA ILE A 458 2.61 8.17 2.00
C ILE A 458 1.62 9.19 1.39
N ALA A 459 0.64 9.67 2.16
CA ALA A 459 -0.34 10.63 1.68
C ALA A 459 0.28 11.99 1.31
N GLU A 460 1.39 12.34 1.97
CA GLU A 460 2.13 13.58 1.74
C GLU A 460 2.97 13.55 0.44
N LEU A 461 3.13 12.38 -0.18
CA LEU A 461 3.89 12.23 -1.43
C LEU A 461 3.18 12.92 -2.61
N ALA A 462 3.96 13.61 -3.42
CA ALA A 462 3.50 14.11 -4.71
C ALA A 462 3.09 12.96 -5.63
N ASP A 463 2.20 13.20 -6.59
CA ASP A 463 1.68 12.16 -7.51
C ASP A 463 2.81 11.36 -8.17
N ASP A 464 3.90 12.01 -8.59
CA ASP A 464 5.01 11.32 -9.23
C ASP A 464 5.79 10.41 -8.28
N GLU A 465 6.00 10.84 -7.05
CA GLU A 465 6.65 10.03 -6.02
C GLU A 465 5.77 8.86 -5.62
N LEU A 466 4.47 9.12 -5.44
CA LEU A 466 3.46 8.10 -5.20
C LEU A 466 3.45 7.05 -6.32
N LEU A 467 3.49 7.46 -7.58
CA LEU A 467 3.51 6.54 -8.73
C LEU A 467 4.75 5.65 -8.79
N LEU A 468 5.90 6.11 -8.26
CA LEU A 468 7.11 5.28 -8.18
C LEU A 468 6.96 4.13 -7.18
N VAL A 469 6.22 4.36 -6.10
CA VAL A 469 5.99 3.38 -5.03
C VAL A 469 4.64 2.67 -5.12
N LEU A 470 3.78 3.07 -6.06
CA LEU A 470 2.42 2.56 -6.21
C LEU A 470 2.35 1.04 -6.36
N PRO A 471 3.21 0.36 -7.15
CA PRO A 471 3.18 -1.09 -7.23
C PRO A 471 3.36 -1.73 -5.84
N GLN A 472 4.34 -1.26 -5.07
CA GLN A 472 4.62 -1.75 -3.72
C GLN A 472 3.44 -1.50 -2.79
N LEU A 473 2.80 -0.32 -2.88
CA LEU A 473 1.61 0.00 -2.09
C LEU A 473 0.43 -0.92 -2.43
N VAL A 474 0.20 -1.22 -3.71
CA VAL A 474 -0.87 -2.14 -4.14
C VAL A 474 -0.61 -3.54 -3.56
N TRP A 475 0.64 -4.00 -3.59
CA TRP A 475 0.99 -5.28 -2.97
C TRP A 475 0.88 -5.26 -1.44
N SER A 476 1.17 -4.13 -0.79
CA SER A 476 1.01 -3.96 0.67
C SER A 476 -0.44 -4.12 1.15
N LEU A 477 -1.44 -3.91 0.29
CA LEU A 477 -2.86 -4.09 0.62
C LEU A 477 -3.22 -5.53 1.03
N ARG A 478 -2.38 -6.52 0.69
CA ARG A 478 -2.56 -7.92 1.11
C ARG A 478 -2.35 -8.13 2.61
N PHE A 479 -1.62 -7.22 3.26
CA PHE A 479 -1.33 -7.27 4.68
C PHE A 479 -2.29 -6.40 5.50
N GLU A 480 -3.25 -5.75 4.84
CA GLU A 480 -4.27 -4.99 5.56
C GLU A 480 -5.31 -5.94 6.18
N PRO A 481 -5.77 -5.67 7.40
CA PRO A 481 -6.80 -6.48 8.04
C PRO A 481 -8.17 -6.31 7.37
N ASP A 482 -8.44 -5.12 6.82
CA ASP A 482 -9.74 -4.73 6.25
C ASP A 482 -9.61 -4.21 4.81
N VAL A 483 -10.67 -4.36 4.03
CA VAL A 483 -10.83 -3.76 2.69
C VAL A 483 -10.84 -2.22 2.75
N CYS A 484 -11.34 -1.64 3.85
CA CYS A 484 -11.42 -0.21 4.11
C CYS A 484 -10.23 0.32 4.94
N ALA A 485 -9.09 -0.38 4.93
CA ALA A 485 -7.91 0.05 5.66
C ALA A 485 -7.39 1.45 5.21
N PRO A 486 -6.64 2.18 6.07
CA PRO A 486 -6.17 3.54 5.76
C PRO A 486 -5.42 3.65 4.42
N LEU A 487 -4.60 2.65 4.09
CA LEU A 487 -3.89 2.60 2.81
C LEU A 487 -4.83 2.49 1.61
N ALA A 488 -5.86 1.63 1.71
CA ALA A 488 -6.86 1.45 0.65
C ALA A 488 -7.63 2.76 0.39
N LEU A 489 -8.10 3.40 1.47
CA LEU A 489 -8.81 4.67 1.40
C LEU A 489 -7.94 5.78 0.81
N LEU A 490 -6.67 5.84 1.21
CA LEU A 490 -5.69 6.77 0.64
C LEU A 490 -5.57 6.58 -0.86
N LEU A 491 -5.33 5.35 -1.34
CA LEU A 491 -5.14 5.08 -2.76
C LEU A 491 -6.37 5.45 -3.59
N VAL A 492 -7.58 5.10 -3.12
CA VAL A 492 -8.84 5.48 -3.77
C VAL A 492 -9.02 7.00 -3.77
N THR A 493 -8.70 7.67 -2.67
CA THR A 493 -8.79 9.14 -2.55
C THR A 493 -7.83 9.84 -3.51
N ARG A 494 -6.57 9.39 -3.59
CA ARG A 494 -5.56 9.93 -4.51
C ARG A 494 -5.95 9.69 -5.96
N ALA A 495 -6.52 8.53 -6.27
CA ALA A 495 -7.08 8.23 -7.59
C ALA A 495 -8.25 9.14 -7.94
N ALA A 496 -9.14 9.44 -7.00
CA ALA A 496 -10.25 10.37 -7.23
C ALA A 496 -9.80 11.82 -7.42
N GLN A 497 -8.71 12.24 -6.75
CA GLN A 497 -8.12 13.57 -6.90
C GLN A 497 -7.39 13.76 -8.23
N SER A 498 -6.74 12.69 -8.72
CA SER A 498 -5.96 12.67 -9.96
C SER A 498 -6.41 11.50 -10.86
N PRO A 499 -7.65 11.53 -11.41
CA PRO A 499 -8.24 10.38 -12.10
C PRO A 499 -7.42 9.91 -13.29
N ARG A 500 -6.96 10.84 -14.12
CA ARG A 500 -6.19 10.50 -15.32
C ARG A 500 -4.81 9.92 -14.98
N LEU A 501 -4.10 10.46 -13.98
CA LEU A 501 -2.74 10.03 -13.68
C LEU A 501 -2.70 8.88 -12.68
N VAL A 502 -3.12 9.15 -11.44
CA VAL A 502 -3.12 8.16 -10.36
C VAL A 502 -4.22 7.12 -10.59
N GLY A 503 -5.42 7.54 -10.98
CA GLY A 503 -6.55 6.64 -11.21
C GLY A 503 -6.29 5.61 -12.31
N THR A 504 -5.76 6.02 -13.48
CA THR A 504 -5.36 5.06 -14.53
C THR A 504 -4.31 4.08 -14.03
N ARG A 505 -3.23 4.59 -13.40
CA ARG A 505 -2.14 3.72 -12.95
C ARG A 505 -2.61 2.74 -11.88
N LEU A 506 -3.40 3.17 -10.91
CA LEU A 506 -3.95 2.31 -9.87
C LEU A 506 -4.88 1.25 -10.45
N ALA A 507 -5.77 1.61 -11.39
CA ALA A 507 -6.67 0.66 -12.03
C ALA A 507 -5.91 -0.48 -12.75
N TRP A 508 -4.83 -0.15 -13.48
CA TRP A 508 -3.98 -1.14 -14.13
C TRP A 508 -3.20 -2.00 -13.13
N GLN A 509 -2.66 -1.41 -12.06
CA GLN A 509 -1.94 -2.18 -11.03
C GLN A 509 -2.88 -3.14 -10.29
N LEU A 510 -4.09 -2.70 -9.93
CA LEU A 510 -5.09 -3.57 -9.30
C LEU A 510 -5.51 -4.71 -10.22
N ARG A 511 -5.68 -4.45 -11.53
CA ARG A 511 -5.95 -5.50 -12.50
C ARG A 511 -4.85 -6.57 -12.53
N VAL A 512 -3.59 -6.15 -12.63
CA VAL A 512 -2.45 -7.09 -12.60
C VAL A 512 -2.41 -7.87 -11.28
N ALA A 513 -2.70 -7.21 -10.16
CA ALA A 513 -2.77 -7.88 -8.86
C ALA A 513 -3.89 -8.93 -8.80
N ILE A 514 -5.06 -8.66 -9.38
CA ILE A 514 -6.17 -9.63 -9.51
C ILE A 514 -5.75 -10.81 -10.38
N GLU A 515 -5.15 -10.56 -11.55
CA GLU A 515 -4.68 -11.61 -12.47
C GLU A 515 -3.55 -12.46 -11.87
N SER A 516 -2.82 -11.92 -10.89
CA SER A 516 -1.75 -12.62 -10.18
C SER A 516 -2.24 -13.41 -8.96
N CYS A 517 -3.52 -13.30 -8.60
CA CYS A 517 -4.09 -14.10 -7.50
C CYS A 517 -4.23 -15.55 -7.96
N GLU A 518 -3.96 -16.49 -7.05
CA GLU A 518 -3.93 -17.92 -7.38
C GLU A 518 -5.30 -18.46 -7.79
N SER A 519 -6.37 -17.92 -7.19
CA SER A 519 -7.74 -18.21 -7.57
C SER A 519 -8.55 -16.93 -7.79
N PRO A 520 -9.36 -16.85 -8.87
CA PRO A 520 -10.15 -15.66 -9.21
C PRO A 520 -11.27 -15.36 -8.21
N GLY A 521 -11.52 -16.28 -7.27
CA GLY A 521 -12.49 -16.13 -6.18
C GLY A 521 -11.86 -15.92 -4.81
N SER A 522 -10.53 -15.83 -4.68
CA SER A 522 -9.88 -15.67 -3.37
C SER A 522 -10.33 -14.38 -2.66
N VAL A 523 -10.23 -14.35 -1.32
CA VAL A 523 -10.56 -13.16 -0.52
C VAL A 523 -9.72 -11.96 -0.97
N LEU A 524 -8.44 -12.20 -1.29
CA LEU A 524 -7.54 -11.18 -1.78
C LEU A 524 -7.95 -10.67 -3.17
N ALA A 525 -8.33 -11.57 -4.09
CA ALA A 525 -8.85 -11.18 -5.41
C ALA A 525 -10.13 -10.33 -5.26
N ARG A 526 -11.07 -10.75 -4.40
CA ARG A 526 -12.29 -9.99 -4.09
C ARG A 526 -11.97 -8.60 -3.55
N ARG A 527 -11.02 -8.48 -2.63
CA ARG A 527 -10.55 -7.20 -2.09
C ARG A 527 -10.04 -6.29 -3.20
N PHE A 528 -9.15 -6.77 -4.08
CA PHE A 528 -8.65 -5.97 -5.19
C PHE A 528 -9.76 -5.57 -6.18
N VAL A 529 -10.72 -6.46 -6.44
CA VAL A 529 -11.90 -6.15 -7.27
C VAL A 529 -12.74 -5.04 -6.64
N LEU A 530 -13.03 -5.11 -5.34
CA LEU A 530 -13.80 -4.07 -4.64
C LEU A 530 -13.08 -2.71 -4.70
N LEU A 531 -11.76 -2.70 -4.54
CA LEU A 531 -10.96 -1.47 -4.67
C LEU A 531 -10.98 -0.94 -6.10
N LEU A 532 -10.87 -1.81 -7.11
CA LEU A 532 -10.97 -1.41 -8.50
C LEU A 532 -12.35 -0.81 -8.81
N LEU A 533 -13.42 -1.42 -8.31
CA LEU A 533 -14.78 -0.88 -8.43
C LEU A 533 -14.90 0.50 -7.76
N ALA A 534 -14.31 0.68 -6.58
CA ALA A 534 -14.29 1.97 -5.91
C ALA A 534 -13.53 3.03 -6.72
N VAL A 535 -12.38 2.69 -7.31
CA VAL A 535 -11.64 3.59 -8.21
C VAL A 535 -12.50 3.97 -9.42
N LEU A 536 -13.10 2.99 -10.10
CA LEU A 536 -13.92 3.22 -11.28
C LEU A 536 -15.17 4.05 -10.98
N ALA A 537 -15.81 3.82 -9.83
CA ALA A 537 -16.97 4.60 -9.40
C ALA A 537 -16.64 6.08 -9.17
N ASN A 538 -15.41 6.38 -8.72
CA ASN A 538 -14.96 7.75 -8.45
C ASN A 538 -14.21 8.40 -9.63
N ALA A 539 -13.89 7.63 -10.66
CA ALA A 539 -13.09 8.04 -11.81
C ALA A 539 -13.84 8.94 -12.83
N GLY A 540 -15.17 8.89 -12.82
CA GLY A 540 -16.03 9.54 -13.81
C GLY A 540 -16.06 8.84 -15.19
N ASP A 541 -17.12 9.07 -15.96
CA ASP A 541 -17.40 8.36 -17.21
C ASP A 541 -16.29 8.47 -18.26
N ARG A 542 -15.59 9.61 -18.28
CA ARG A 542 -14.48 9.85 -19.20
C ARG A 542 -13.33 8.87 -18.97
N LEU A 543 -12.89 8.69 -17.72
CA LEU A 543 -11.80 7.74 -17.42
C LEU A 543 -12.24 6.31 -17.69
N VAL A 544 -13.44 5.95 -17.26
CA VAL A 544 -13.96 4.58 -17.45
C VAL A 544 -14.00 4.25 -18.95
N THR A 545 -14.43 5.19 -19.79
CA THR A 545 -14.41 5.02 -21.25
C THR A 545 -13.00 4.84 -21.79
N CYS A 546 -12.05 5.69 -21.39
CA CYS A 546 -10.64 5.54 -21.80
C CYS A 546 -10.02 4.22 -21.32
N LEU A 547 -10.32 3.75 -20.10
CA LEU A 547 -9.85 2.47 -19.59
C LEU A 547 -10.41 1.29 -20.39
N ARG A 548 -11.69 1.34 -20.80
CA ARG A 548 -12.28 0.34 -21.69
C ARG A 548 -11.59 0.31 -23.06
N GLU A 549 -11.33 1.48 -23.65
CA GLU A 549 -10.58 1.59 -24.91
C GLU A 549 -9.18 1.01 -24.77
N GLN A 550 -8.47 1.34 -23.69
CA GLN A 550 -7.15 0.79 -23.40
C GLN A 550 -7.18 -0.73 -23.21
N LEU A 551 -8.17 -1.26 -22.48
CA LEU A 551 -8.35 -2.69 -22.28
C LEU A 551 -8.59 -3.40 -23.62
N ALA A 552 -9.53 -2.91 -24.44
CA ALA A 552 -9.81 -3.48 -25.76
C ALA A 552 -8.57 -3.46 -26.65
N PHE A 553 -7.81 -2.36 -26.63
CA PHE A 553 -6.57 -2.22 -27.37
C PHE A 553 -5.51 -3.23 -26.93
N VAL A 554 -5.26 -3.36 -25.62
CA VAL A 554 -4.29 -4.30 -25.06
C VAL A 554 -4.70 -5.74 -25.34
N SER A 555 -5.96 -6.11 -25.11
CA SER A 555 -6.45 -7.47 -25.41
C SER A 555 -6.24 -7.84 -26.88
N ALA A 556 -6.55 -6.92 -27.80
CA ALA A 556 -6.36 -7.20 -29.21
C ALA A 556 -4.87 -7.35 -29.60
N LEU A 557 -3.96 -6.57 -28.97
CA LEU A 557 -2.52 -6.76 -29.15
C LEU A 557 -2.04 -8.09 -28.56
N THR A 558 -2.54 -8.47 -27.38
CA THR A 558 -2.24 -9.77 -26.76
C THR A 558 -2.64 -10.92 -27.66
N ASP A 559 -3.83 -10.87 -28.26
CA ASP A 559 -4.27 -11.88 -29.22
C ASP A 559 -3.33 -11.95 -30.42
N VAL A 560 -2.96 -10.81 -31.03
CA VAL A 560 -2.02 -10.78 -32.17
C VAL A 560 -0.69 -11.39 -31.76
N CYS A 561 -0.15 -11.03 -30.60
CA CYS A 561 1.08 -11.60 -30.07
C CYS A 561 0.99 -13.12 -29.88
N GLN A 562 -0.12 -13.64 -29.36
CA GLN A 562 -0.34 -15.07 -29.19
C GLN A 562 -0.39 -15.82 -30.53
N HIS A 563 -0.95 -15.22 -31.59
CA HIS A 563 -0.97 -15.80 -32.94
C HIS A 563 0.39 -15.75 -33.64
N VAL A 564 1.17 -14.69 -33.40
CA VAL A 564 2.46 -14.46 -34.05
C VAL A 564 3.61 -15.19 -33.36
N ALA A 565 3.56 -15.36 -32.03
CA ALA A 565 4.59 -16.02 -31.24
C ALA A 565 5.02 -17.41 -31.75
N PRO A 566 4.09 -18.33 -32.12
CA PRO A 566 4.48 -19.66 -32.62
C PRO A 566 5.02 -19.68 -34.05
N LEU A 567 4.91 -18.57 -34.80
CA LEU A 567 5.32 -18.51 -36.21
C LEU A 567 6.84 -18.39 -36.36
N ARG A 568 7.33 -18.77 -37.56
CA ARG A 568 8.73 -18.58 -37.95
C ARG A 568 9.06 -17.10 -38.07
N ALA A 569 10.29 -16.72 -37.73
CA ALA A 569 10.72 -15.32 -37.75
C ALA A 569 10.48 -14.59 -39.09
N SER A 570 10.58 -15.31 -40.22
CA SER A 570 10.31 -14.80 -41.56
C SER A 570 8.85 -14.42 -41.81
N GLU A 571 7.91 -15.04 -41.12
CA GLU A 571 6.46 -14.88 -41.32
C GLU A 571 5.85 -13.88 -40.32
N ARG A 572 6.51 -13.65 -39.17
CA ARG A 572 5.98 -12.84 -38.06
C ARG A 572 5.55 -11.44 -38.47
N THR A 573 6.39 -10.71 -39.21
CA THR A 573 6.11 -9.31 -39.59
C THR A 573 4.95 -9.19 -40.55
N LEU A 574 4.85 -10.11 -41.52
CA LEU A 574 3.79 -10.13 -42.52
C LEU A 574 2.44 -10.41 -41.84
N VAL A 575 2.38 -11.49 -41.04
CA VAL A 575 1.15 -11.91 -40.35
C VAL A 575 0.73 -10.88 -39.31
N ALA A 576 1.68 -10.28 -38.57
CA ALA A 576 1.36 -9.20 -37.63
C ALA A 576 0.71 -8.00 -38.34
N ARG A 577 1.28 -7.53 -39.46
CA ARG A 577 0.69 -6.42 -40.23
C ARG A 577 -0.70 -6.74 -40.73
N GLN A 578 -0.89 -7.95 -41.28
CA GLN A 578 -2.19 -8.40 -41.76
C GLN A 578 -3.23 -8.38 -40.61
N LEU A 579 -2.96 -9.06 -39.50
CA LEU A 579 -3.87 -9.12 -38.35
C LEU A 579 -4.18 -7.74 -37.75
N LEU A 580 -3.19 -6.85 -37.68
CA LEU A 580 -3.39 -5.49 -37.16
C LEU A 580 -4.28 -4.66 -38.10
N SER A 581 -4.11 -4.80 -39.42
CA SER A 581 -4.94 -4.11 -40.41
C SER A 581 -6.39 -4.61 -40.44
N GLU A 582 -6.61 -5.92 -40.29
CA GLU A 582 -7.94 -6.53 -40.25
C GLU A 582 -8.72 -6.09 -39.00
N ARG A 583 -8.04 -6.01 -37.85
CA ARG A 583 -8.67 -5.68 -36.56
C ARG A 583 -9.06 -4.22 -36.38
N ARG A 584 -8.62 -3.30 -37.27
CA ARG A 584 -8.92 -1.85 -37.24
C ARG A 584 -8.87 -1.27 -35.81
N LEU A 585 -7.75 -1.53 -35.12
CA LEU A 585 -7.60 -1.16 -33.71
C LEU A 585 -7.76 0.35 -33.53
N ARG A 586 -8.73 0.75 -32.71
CA ARG A 586 -8.83 2.14 -32.25
C ARG A 586 -7.73 2.38 -31.23
N THR A 587 -6.86 3.35 -31.48
CA THR A 587 -5.85 3.75 -30.51
C THR A 587 -6.55 4.42 -29.32
N PRO A 588 -6.23 4.00 -28.08
CA PRO A 588 -6.82 4.65 -26.91
C PRO A 588 -6.29 6.07 -26.80
N ARG A 589 -7.05 6.97 -26.17
CA ARG A 589 -6.70 8.40 -26.10
C ARG A 589 -5.29 8.67 -25.55
N PHE A 590 -4.84 7.88 -24.56
CA PHE A 590 -3.52 8.00 -23.95
C PHE A 590 -2.96 6.64 -23.57
N LEU A 591 -1.64 6.57 -23.37
CA LEU A 591 -0.93 5.35 -23.01
C LEU A 591 -1.29 4.83 -21.61
N PRO A 592 -1.54 3.51 -21.45
CA PRO A 592 -1.66 2.89 -20.12
C PRO A 592 -0.42 3.10 -19.25
N VAL A 593 0.76 3.01 -19.88
CA VAL A 593 2.06 3.16 -19.20
C VAL A 593 2.33 4.61 -18.82
N ASP A 594 1.81 5.60 -19.55
CA ASP A 594 1.98 6.99 -19.15
C ASP A 594 0.77 7.81 -19.61
N PRO A 595 -0.19 8.07 -18.70
CA PRO A 595 -1.39 8.80 -19.04
C PRO A 595 -1.17 10.23 -19.53
N ARG A 596 0.05 10.76 -19.41
CA ARG A 596 0.45 12.09 -19.92
C ARG A 596 0.70 12.11 -21.43
N LEU A 597 0.91 10.95 -22.02
CA LEU A 597 1.20 10.79 -23.44
C LEU A 597 -0.08 10.40 -24.18
N ASP A 598 -0.62 11.34 -24.95
CA ASP A 598 -1.72 11.05 -25.87
C ASP A 598 -1.20 10.20 -27.04
N LEU A 599 -2.01 9.26 -27.51
CA LEU A 599 -1.70 8.47 -28.69
C LEU A 599 -2.39 9.06 -29.92
N GLY A 600 -1.60 9.22 -30.97
CA GLY A 600 -2.09 9.55 -32.30
C GLY A 600 -2.71 8.33 -33.02
N PRO A 601 -3.04 8.49 -34.31
CA PRO A 601 -3.44 7.36 -35.15
C PRO A 601 -2.31 6.34 -35.27
N MET A 602 -2.67 5.06 -35.38
CA MET A 602 -1.70 3.99 -35.62
C MET A 602 -1.14 4.10 -37.04
N HIS A 603 0.19 4.07 -37.17
CA HIS A 603 0.89 3.98 -38.46
C HIS A 603 1.37 2.53 -38.64
N LEU A 604 0.77 1.80 -39.58
CA LEU A 604 1.05 0.37 -39.86
C LEU A 604 2.08 0.14 -40.97
#